data_AF-A0AAD9DEG7-F1
#
_entry.id   AF-A0AAD9DEG7-F1
#
_cell.length_a   1.000
_cell.length_b   1.000
_cell.length_c   1.000
_cell.angle_alpha   90.00
_cell.angle_beta   90.00
_cell.angle_gamma   90.00
#
_symmetry.space_group_name_H-M   'P 1'
#
loop_
_entity.id
_entity.type
_entity.pdbx_description
1 polymer ?
#
loop_
_entity_poly.entity_id
_entity_poly.type
_entity_poly.pdbx_seq_one_letter_code
_entity_poly.pdbx_strand_id
1 'polypeptide(L)'
;MINRSSNVSARRSNDGSSSSSGGGGGNIVVLADHHPSSKTKERRSSSRSRFIMPLVIASFTLLIMMVGRPLLLLSSSSSTKDDDALLQLKSDSTTSLRKPSDASSDYTSSRKQTTNNNSNDKLTPKHQFPKGWQTFSYDHIRHHFNCRQRSKDMNKPLPSLDDWNFMRRTYTQIVDNTIKPWNDDLIPPTLGYSIVPGVPVPPPYYAKLSPGKGRGLFASRYIKEGELVHDGTVSDIIFPNAMKFREFVFSLPRDFACDAAEWVWMQPLEKGGDYHLLIGINISALMNSGGKDWHDEEGKTVNTVPESGYEGKFYATRDIEEGEEILTDYDVYYTKWSLVGLG
;
A
#
# COMPACT_ATOMS: atom_id res chain seq x y z
N MET A 1 -12.23 -23.79 75.04
CA MET A 1 -13.03 -22.73 74.38
C MET A 1 -13.46 -23.31 73.03
N ILE A 2 -14.59 -24.01 72.90
CA ILE A 2 -15.98 -23.51 72.83
C ILE A 2 -16.04 -22.38 71.78
N ASN A 3 -16.56 -22.59 70.57
CA ASN A 3 -18.00 -22.70 70.36
C ASN A 3 -18.40 -23.57 69.15
N ARG A 4 -19.38 -24.45 69.41
CA ARG A 4 -20.25 -25.11 68.44
C ARG A 4 -21.41 -24.16 68.11
N SER A 5 -21.87 -24.15 66.87
CA SER A 5 -23.29 -23.91 66.56
C SER A 5 -23.72 -24.74 65.36
N SER A 6 -24.66 -25.62 65.66
CA SER A 6 -25.45 -26.51 64.82
C SER A 6 -26.61 -25.78 64.13
N ASN A 7 -27.07 -26.29 62.98
CA ASN A 7 -28.46 -26.70 62.72
C ASN A 7 -28.60 -27.11 61.23
N VAL A 8 -28.86 -28.38 60.94
CA VAL A 8 -30.15 -29.09 60.88
C VAL A 8 -30.84 -28.94 59.51
N SER A 9 -31.06 -30.12 58.95
CA SER A 9 -31.66 -30.48 57.69
C SER A 9 -33.16 -30.17 57.63
N ALA A 10 -33.65 -29.77 56.45
CA ALA A 10 -35.05 -29.97 56.07
C ALA A 10 -35.11 -30.40 54.60
N ARG A 11 -35.47 -31.68 54.40
CA ARG A 11 -35.93 -32.25 53.14
C ARG A 11 -37.27 -31.62 52.75
N ARG A 12 -37.42 -31.22 51.49
CA ARG A 12 -38.70 -31.31 50.78
C ARG A 12 -38.44 -31.66 49.32
N SER A 13 -38.80 -32.89 48.99
CA SER A 13 -39.15 -33.38 47.67
C SER A 13 -40.38 -32.64 47.15
N ASN A 14 -40.36 -32.24 45.88
CA ASN A 14 -41.55 -32.31 45.06
C ASN A 14 -41.18 -32.41 43.58
N ASP A 15 -41.78 -33.42 42.96
CA ASP A 15 -41.74 -33.74 41.54
C ASP A 15 -42.32 -32.60 40.68
N GLY A 16 -41.83 -32.51 39.46
CA GLY A 16 -42.28 -31.52 38.48
C GLY A 16 -41.66 -31.77 37.11
N SER A 17 -42.10 -32.85 36.48
CA SER A 17 -42.04 -33.16 35.05
C SER A 17 -42.09 -31.92 34.13
N SER A 18 -41.25 -31.89 33.10
CA SER A 18 -41.61 -32.19 31.70
C SER A 18 -40.76 -31.42 30.68
N SER A 19 -40.25 -32.20 29.72
CA SER A 19 -40.10 -31.89 28.29
C SER A 19 -39.28 -30.67 27.85
N SER A 20 -38.15 -30.92 27.19
CA SER A 20 -37.98 -30.56 25.77
C SER A 20 -36.66 -31.10 25.22
N SER A 21 -36.77 -31.97 24.19
CA SER A 21 -35.92 -32.07 22.98
C SER A 21 -34.41 -31.80 23.15
N GLY A 22 -33.51 -32.78 23.01
CA GLY A 22 -33.38 -33.58 21.79
C GLY A 22 -32.54 -32.83 20.75
N GLY A 23 -31.23 -32.72 20.99
CA GLY A 23 -30.25 -32.14 20.06
C GLY A 23 -29.07 -33.09 19.93
N GLY A 24 -29.02 -33.80 18.81
CA GLY A 24 -28.11 -34.91 18.55
C GLY A 24 -26.64 -34.50 18.53
N GLY A 25 -25.82 -35.42 19.04
CA GLY A 25 -24.39 -35.44 18.79
C GLY A 25 -24.12 -35.64 17.30
N GLY A 26 -23.37 -34.70 16.72
CA GLY A 26 -22.73 -34.83 15.43
C GLY A 26 -21.26 -34.52 15.60
N ASN A 27 -20.47 -35.55 15.92
CA ASN A 27 -19.04 -35.54 15.72
C ASN A 27 -18.79 -35.39 14.21
N ILE A 28 -18.34 -34.22 13.76
CA ILE A 28 -17.72 -34.09 12.44
C ILE A 28 -16.21 -33.96 12.67
N VAL A 29 -15.58 -35.13 12.56
CA VAL A 29 -14.18 -35.28 12.21
C VAL A 29 -14.05 -34.85 10.74
N VAL A 30 -13.45 -33.70 10.45
CA VAL A 30 -12.96 -33.42 9.10
C VAL A 30 -11.53 -33.92 9.03
N LEU A 31 -11.40 -35.12 8.46
CA LEU A 31 -10.14 -35.70 8.00
C LEU A 31 -9.49 -34.76 6.97
N ALA A 32 -8.26 -34.40 7.25
CA ALA A 32 -7.34 -33.82 6.29
C ALA A 32 -6.83 -34.96 5.40
N ASP A 33 -7.38 -35.09 4.19
CA ASP A 33 -6.79 -35.94 3.16
C ASP A 33 -5.81 -35.13 2.31
N HIS A 34 -4.54 -35.48 2.51
CA HIS A 34 -3.45 -35.22 1.59
C HIS A 34 -3.67 -35.97 0.28
N HIS A 35 -3.66 -35.26 -0.84
CA HIS A 35 -3.32 -35.82 -2.15
C HIS A 35 -2.63 -34.75 -3.03
N PRO A 36 -1.87 -35.15 -4.07
CA PRO A 36 -0.51 -34.67 -4.24
C PRO A 36 -0.35 -33.79 -5.48
N SER A 37 0.67 -32.93 -5.42
CA SER A 37 1.58 -32.58 -6.53
C SER A 37 1.02 -32.80 -7.96
N SER A 38 0.31 -31.80 -8.48
CA SER A 38 0.07 -31.69 -9.92
C SER A 38 1.28 -31.03 -10.57
N LYS A 39 2.01 -31.84 -11.33
CA LYS A 39 3.14 -31.48 -12.20
C LYS A 39 2.80 -30.27 -13.07
N THR A 40 3.67 -29.27 -13.04
CA THR A 40 3.74 -28.17 -14.00
C THR A 40 3.92 -28.71 -15.41
N LYS A 41 2.92 -28.48 -16.26
CA LYS A 41 2.93 -28.82 -17.68
C LYS A 41 3.53 -27.65 -18.44
N GLU A 42 4.82 -27.77 -18.75
CA GLU A 42 5.59 -26.86 -19.59
C GLU A 42 4.94 -26.75 -20.99
N ARG A 43 4.20 -25.67 -21.25
CA ARG A 43 3.70 -25.35 -22.60
C ARG A 43 4.80 -24.65 -23.37
N ARG A 44 5.53 -25.42 -24.18
CA ARG A 44 6.33 -24.93 -25.31
C ARG A 44 5.40 -24.22 -26.30
N SER A 45 5.45 -22.89 -26.35
CA SER A 45 4.97 -22.11 -27.48
C SER A 45 6.11 -21.94 -28.47
N SER A 46 6.06 -22.74 -29.54
CA SER A 46 6.87 -22.60 -30.74
C SER A 46 6.11 -21.71 -31.72
N SER A 47 6.55 -20.46 -31.89
CA SER A 47 6.32 -19.73 -33.13
C SER A 47 7.64 -19.12 -33.59
N ARG A 48 8.22 -19.78 -34.58
CA ARG A 48 9.35 -19.29 -35.37
C ARG A 48 8.84 -18.16 -36.26
N SER A 49 9.26 -16.93 -36.00
CA SER A 49 9.34 -15.92 -37.04
C SER A 49 10.80 -15.55 -37.25
N ARG A 50 11.31 -15.89 -38.43
CA ARG A 50 12.66 -15.57 -38.88
C ARG A 50 12.66 -14.11 -39.32
N PHE A 51 13.31 -13.24 -38.58
CA PHE A 51 13.79 -11.97 -39.11
C PHE A 51 15.31 -12.01 -39.19
N ILE A 52 15.79 -12.04 -40.42
CA ILE A 52 17.19 -11.86 -40.79
C ILE A 52 17.42 -10.35 -40.79
N MET A 53 18.30 -9.85 -39.92
CA MET A 53 18.90 -8.52 -40.09
C MET A 53 20.41 -8.68 -40.32
N PRO A 54 20.98 -8.06 -41.37
CA PRO A 54 22.40 -8.11 -41.64
C PRO A 54 23.18 -7.17 -40.70
N LEU A 55 24.24 -7.75 -40.16
CA LEU A 55 25.32 -7.11 -39.40
C LEU A 55 26.08 -6.15 -40.33
N VAL A 56 25.97 -4.84 -40.11
CA VAL A 56 26.86 -3.84 -40.73
C VAL A 56 27.87 -3.40 -39.67
N ILE A 57 29.10 -3.86 -39.85
CA ILE A 57 30.29 -3.43 -39.12
C ILE A 57 30.74 -2.11 -39.75
N ALA A 58 30.72 -1.02 -39.00
CA ALA A 58 31.36 0.23 -39.38
C ALA A 58 32.33 0.65 -38.27
N SER A 59 33.61 0.40 -38.53
CA SER A 59 34.74 0.92 -37.78
C SER A 59 34.81 2.44 -37.94
N PHE A 60 34.85 3.18 -36.84
CA PHE A 60 35.26 4.58 -36.83
C PHE A 60 36.42 4.77 -35.85
N THR A 61 37.62 4.87 -36.42
CA THR A 61 38.80 5.44 -35.79
C THR A 61 38.96 6.82 -36.40
N LEU A 62 38.78 7.91 -35.63
CA LEU A 62 39.43 9.18 -35.97
C LEU A 62 39.66 10.06 -34.73
N LEU A 63 40.95 10.11 -34.40
CA LEU A 63 41.71 11.12 -33.69
C LEU A 63 41.41 12.54 -34.19
N ILE A 64 41.19 13.54 -33.31
CA ILE A 64 41.68 14.93 -33.49
C ILE A 64 41.69 15.67 -32.13
N MET A 65 42.92 15.88 -31.69
CA MET A 65 43.55 17.04 -31.03
C MET A 65 42.80 17.87 -29.98
N MET A 66 43.41 17.84 -28.79
CA MET A 66 43.51 18.96 -27.86
C MET A 66 44.15 20.19 -28.52
N VAL A 67 43.50 21.36 -28.39
CA VAL A 67 44.17 22.67 -28.36
C VAL A 67 43.48 23.50 -27.29
N GLY A 68 44.26 23.99 -26.35
CA GLY A 68 43.80 24.79 -25.23
C GLY A 68 43.81 26.30 -25.47
N ARG A 69 42.96 26.98 -24.67
CA ARG A 69 43.05 28.38 -24.17
C ARG A 69 42.92 29.51 -25.20
N PRO A 70 42.58 30.77 -24.80
CA PRO A 70 42.45 31.30 -23.44
C PRO A 70 41.16 32.10 -23.12
N LEU A 71 41.01 32.28 -21.81
CA LEU A 71 40.29 33.31 -21.07
C LEU A 71 40.51 34.72 -21.66
N LEU A 72 39.43 35.47 -21.94
CA LEU A 72 39.45 36.92 -22.10
C LEU A 72 38.38 37.55 -21.20
N LEU A 73 38.88 38.21 -20.14
CA LEU A 73 38.20 39.24 -19.38
C LEU A 73 38.14 40.51 -20.24
N LEU A 74 36.96 41.06 -20.47
CA LEU A 74 36.80 42.48 -20.78
C LEU A 74 35.63 43.07 -19.98
N SER A 75 35.96 44.19 -19.35
CA SER A 75 35.16 45.09 -18.53
C SER A 75 34.37 46.09 -19.36
N SER A 76 33.51 46.85 -18.65
CA SER A 76 32.91 48.16 -18.98
C SER A 76 31.65 48.12 -19.85
N SER A 77 30.69 49.06 -19.80
CA SER A 77 30.14 50.00 -18.82
C SER A 77 29.12 50.85 -19.59
N SER A 78 27.98 51.22 -18.98
CA SER A 78 27.05 52.28 -19.45
C SER A 78 26.31 51.93 -20.77
N SER A 79 25.19 52.49 -21.21
CA SER A 79 24.19 53.48 -20.78
C SER A 79 23.21 53.57 -21.98
N THR A 80 22.04 54.19 -21.77
CA THR A 80 20.98 54.57 -22.75
C THR A 80 20.12 53.42 -23.27
N LYS A 81 18.83 53.36 -22.91
CA LYS A 81 17.67 54.17 -23.34
C LYS A 81 17.19 53.80 -24.76
N ASP A 82 15.90 53.45 -24.76
CA ASP A 82 14.91 53.52 -25.83
C ASP A 82 15.13 52.56 -27.01
N ASP A 83 14.25 51.56 -27.11
CA ASP A 83 13.41 51.40 -28.29
C ASP A 83 12.23 50.45 -28.01
N ASP A 84 11.04 51.03 -28.10
CA ASP A 84 9.76 50.38 -28.31
C ASP A 84 9.79 49.53 -29.59
N ALA A 85 9.34 48.27 -29.52
CA ALA A 85 8.47 47.69 -30.55
C ALA A 85 8.06 46.24 -30.22
N LEU A 86 6.75 46.02 -30.27
CA LEU A 86 6.07 44.80 -30.68
C LEU A 86 6.38 43.49 -29.93
N LEU A 87 5.46 43.10 -29.05
CA LEU A 87 4.78 41.80 -29.12
C LEU A 87 3.46 41.90 -28.34
N GLN A 88 2.41 42.38 -29.01
CA GLN A 88 1.03 42.16 -28.58
C GLN A 88 0.68 40.69 -28.85
N LEU A 89 0.89 39.84 -27.85
CA LEU A 89 0.22 38.55 -27.76
C LEU A 89 -1.15 38.79 -27.11
N LYS A 90 -2.18 38.74 -27.96
CA LYS A 90 -3.59 38.77 -27.58
C LYS A 90 -3.88 37.69 -26.54
N SER A 91 -4.16 38.12 -25.32
CA SER A 91 -4.74 37.30 -24.26
C SER A 91 -6.26 37.19 -24.47
N ASP A 92 -6.68 36.42 -25.46
CA ASP A 92 -8.08 36.05 -25.64
C ASP A 92 -8.21 34.53 -25.50
N SER A 93 -8.34 34.08 -24.24
CA SER A 93 -9.00 32.82 -23.88
C SER A 93 -9.38 32.90 -22.41
N THR A 94 -10.42 33.68 -22.13
CA THR A 94 -11.28 33.51 -20.97
C THR A 94 -12.03 32.20 -21.11
N THR A 95 -11.32 31.08 -20.98
CA THR A 95 -11.94 29.80 -20.64
C THR A 95 -12.34 29.92 -19.18
N SER A 96 -13.59 30.33 -18.97
CA SER A 96 -14.31 30.25 -17.71
C SER A 96 -14.01 28.91 -17.04
N LEU A 97 -13.10 28.91 -16.07
CA LEU A 97 -12.98 27.88 -15.05
C LEU A 97 -14.36 27.78 -14.37
N ARG A 98 -15.19 26.85 -14.84
CA ARG A 98 -16.34 26.39 -14.08
C ARG A 98 -15.77 25.83 -12.80
N LYS A 99 -16.02 26.53 -11.69
CA LYS A 99 -15.92 25.97 -10.35
C LYS A 99 -16.58 24.58 -10.38
N PRO A 100 -15.90 23.52 -9.91
CA PRO A 100 -16.56 22.26 -9.63
C PRO A 100 -17.71 22.58 -8.69
N SER A 101 -18.93 22.38 -9.18
CA SER A 101 -20.15 22.51 -8.40
C SER A 101 -20.12 21.44 -7.31
N ASP A 102 -19.88 21.86 -6.07
CA ASP A 102 -20.49 21.39 -4.82
C ASP A 102 -20.97 19.93 -4.76
N ALA A 103 -20.13 18.98 -5.18
CA ALA A 103 -20.30 17.55 -4.92
C ALA A 103 -19.41 17.12 -3.75
N SER A 104 -19.46 17.84 -2.63
CA SER A 104 -18.85 17.40 -1.36
C SER A 104 -19.34 18.25 -0.19
N SER A 105 -20.61 18.09 0.23
CA SER A 105 -21.09 18.72 1.48
C SER A 105 -21.84 17.78 2.42
N ASP A 106 -22.10 16.52 2.06
CA ASP A 106 -22.91 15.61 2.88
C ASP A 106 -22.12 14.47 3.57
N TYR A 107 -20.82 14.67 3.81
CA TYR A 107 -20.05 13.81 4.72
C TYR A 107 -19.86 14.45 6.10
N THR A 108 -20.91 15.04 6.65
CA THR A 108 -21.03 15.27 8.10
C THR A 108 -21.89 14.16 8.71
N SER A 109 -21.41 12.91 8.58
CA SER A 109 -21.83 11.88 9.51
C SER A 109 -21.35 12.32 10.89
N SER A 110 -22.29 12.82 11.70
CA SER A 110 -22.17 13.05 13.14
C SER A 110 -21.91 11.73 13.85
N ARG A 111 -20.77 11.08 13.57
CA ARG A 111 -20.14 10.22 14.54
C ARG A 111 -19.65 11.18 15.60
N LYS A 112 -20.24 11.10 16.80
CA LYS A 112 -19.59 11.59 18.02
C LYS A 112 -18.15 11.10 17.95
N GLN A 113 -17.23 11.96 17.53
CA GLN A 113 -15.84 11.86 17.89
C GLN A 113 -15.89 11.96 19.41
N THR A 114 -16.09 10.83 20.07
CA THR A 114 -15.56 10.65 21.40
C THR A 114 -14.10 11.01 21.25
N THR A 115 -13.79 12.24 21.66
CA THR A 115 -12.45 12.74 21.96
C THR A 115 -11.94 11.92 23.13
N ASN A 116 -11.78 10.62 22.88
CA ASN A 116 -10.89 9.78 23.60
C ASN A 116 -9.52 10.29 23.17
N ASN A 117 -8.98 11.23 23.96
CA ASN A 117 -7.61 11.70 23.96
C ASN A 117 -6.67 10.52 24.31
N ASN A 118 -6.73 9.46 23.51
CA ASN A 118 -6.48 8.09 23.92
C ASN A 118 -5.00 7.77 23.94
N SER A 119 -4.58 7.21 25.06
CA SER A 119 -3.31 6.56 25.40
C SER A 119 -2.86 5.41 24.46
N ASN A 120 -3.38 5.31 23.24
CA ASN A 120 -3.18 4.17 22.34
C ASN A 120 -2.08 4.41 21.28
N ASP A 121 -1.60 5.63 21.09
CA ASP A 121 -0.49 5.96 20.18
C ASP A 121 0.88 5.76 20.86
N LYS A 122 0.95 4.83 21.81
CA LYS A 122 2.22 4.50 22.47
C LYS A 122 2.83 3.31 21.77
N LEU A 123 4.07 3.48 21.32
CA LEU A 123 4.88 2.38 20.83
C LEU A 123 4.95 1.27 21.88
N THR A 124 4.79 0.02 21.44
CA THR A 124 5.07 -1.13 22.29
C THR A 124 6.58 -1.17 22.54
N PRO A 125 7.04 -1.04 23.80
CA PRO A 125 8.46 -1.15 24.10
C PRO A 125 8.98 -2.55 23.77
N LYS A 126 10.23 -2.66 23.27
CA LYS A 126 10.82 -3.96 22.85
C LYS A 126 10.78 -5.04 23.94
N HIS A 127 10.85 -4.68 25.22
CA HIS A 127 10.78 -5.64 26.33
C HIS A 127 9.39 -6.30 26.49
N GLN A 128 8.37 -5.77 25.82
CA GLN A 128 7.00 -6.31 25.80
C GLN A 128 6.73 -7.15 24.55
N PHE A 129 7.69 -7.27 23.63
CA PHE A 129 7.53 -8.14 22.47
C PHE A 129 7.47 -9.62 22.90
N PRO A 130 6.72 -10.48 22.20
CA PRO A 130 6.64 -11.89 22.56
C PRO A 130 8.01 -12.57 22.44
N LYS A 131 8.27 -13.56 23.30
CA LYS A 131 9.52 -14.33 23.24
C LYS A 131 9.70 -14.95 21.86
N GLY A 132 10.88 -14.77 21.26
CA GLY A 132 11.21 -15.30 19.94
C GLY A 132 10.64 -14.51 18.76
N TRP A 133 10.11 -13.30 18.98
CA TRP A 133 9.60 -12.44 17.89
C TRP A 133 10.60 -12.26 16.74
N GLN A 134 11.91 -12.29 17.03
CA GLN A 134 12.98 -12.18 16.04
C GLN A 134 12.96 -13.29 14.98
N THR A 135 12.39 -14.45 15.29
CA THR A 135 12.33 -15.60 14.38
C THR A 135 10.94 -15.80 13.80
N PHE A 136 10.00 -14.88 14.02
CA PHE A 136 8.65 -15.03 13.48
C PHE A 136 8.69 -14.95 11.95
N SER A 137 8.09 -15.92 11.28
CA SER A 137 7.77 -15.83 9.86
C SER A 137 6.65 -14.81 9.63
N TYR A 138 6.36 -14.49 8.37
CA TYR A 138 5.20 -13.65 8.01
C TYR A 138 3.89 -14.21 8.58
N ASP A 139 3.68 -15.53 8.49
CA ASP A 139 2.49 -16.19 9.02
C ASP A 139 2.40 -16.14 10.54
N HIS A 140 3.53 -16.29 11.25
CA HIS A 140 3.57 -16.15 12.71
C HIS A 140 3.16 -14.74 13.14
N ILE A 141 3.61 -13.70 12.44
CA ILE A 141 3.21 -12.30 12.69
C ILE A 141 1.70 -12.15 12.53
N ARG A 142 1.14 -12.60 11.40
CA ARG A 142 -0.30 -12.49 11.13
C ARG A 142 -1.15 -13.28 12.12
N HIS A 143 -0.67 -14.45 12.55
CA HIS A 143 -1.34 -15.26 13.55
C HIS A 143 -1.33 -14.57 14.92
N HIS A 144 -0.16 -14.08 15.36
CA HIS A 144 0.01 -13.42 16.66
C HIS A 144 -0.92 -12.23 16.84
N PHE A 145 -1.02 -11.37 15.83
CA PHE A 145 -1.92 -10.19 15.89
C PHE A 145 -3.37 -10.50 15.48
N ASN A 146 -3.69 -11.76 15.14
CA ASN A 146 -5.00 -12.17 14.63
C ASN A 146 -5.46 -11.29 13.44
N CYS A 147 -4.57 -11.15 12.45
CA CYS A 147 -4.82 -10.30 11.29
C CYS A 147 -5.84 -10.86 10.32
N ARG A 148 -6.09 -12.18 10.34
CA ARG A 148 -7.15 -12.79 9.51
C ARG A 148 -8.55 -12.29 9.87
N GLN A 149 -8.81 -12.03 11.15
CA GLN A 149 -10.09 -11.45 11.56
C GLN A 149 -10.18 -9.99 11.15
N ARG A 150 -9.08 -9.24 11.33
CA ARG A 150 -9.02 -7.84 10.89
C ARG A 150 -9.22 -7.74 9.39
N SER A 151 -8.51 -8.50 8.56
CA SER A 151 -8.59 -8.46 7.09
C SER A 151 -10.00 -8.65 6.52
N LYS A 152 -10.89 -9.31 7.26
CA LYS A 152 -12.28 -9.55 6.87
C LYS A 152 -13.25 -8.46 7.32
N ASP A 153 -12.80 -7.51 8.13
CA ASP A 153 -13.62 -6.39 8.56
C ASP A 153 -13.78 -5.39 7.40
N MET A 154 -14.96 -5.40 6.79
CA MET A 154 -15.31 -4.48 5.71
C MET A 154 -15.69 -3.08 6.21
N ASN A 155 -15.81 -2.90 7.53
CA ASN A 155 -16.17 -1.63 8.17
C ASN A 155 -14.96 -0.91 8.79
N LYS A 156 -13.73 -1.37 8.51
CA LYS A 156 -12.50 -0.66 8.92
C LYS A 156 -12.59 0.80 8.44
N PRO A 157 -12.39 1.79 9.33
CA PRO A 157 -12.33 3.18 8.89
C PRO A 157 -11.12 3.39 7.97
N LEU A 158 -11.22 4.39 7.10
CA LEU A 158 -10.04 4.92 6.42
C LEU A 158 -9.07 5.46 7.49
N PRO A 159 -7.77 5.19 7.39
CA PRO A 159 -6.80 5.76 8.31
C PRO A 159 -6.81 7.29 8.21
N SER A 160 -6.88 7.94 9.36
CA SER A 160 -6.80 9.39 9.51
C SER A 160 -5.38 9.92 9.27
N LEU A 161 -5.24 11.24 9.25
CA LEU A 161 -3.91 11.87 9.18
C LEU A 161 -3.02 11.48 10.36
N ASP A 162 -3.59 11.40 11.56
CA ASP A 162 -2.86 11.01 12.77
C ASP A 162 -2.41 9.55 12.72
N ASP A 163 -3.27 8.66 12.21
CA ASP A 163 -2.96 7.24 12.00
C ASP A 163 -1.75 7.06 11.06
N TRP A 164 -1.75 7.74 9.92
CA TRP A 164 -0.63 7.72 8.98
C TRP A 164 0.65 8.31 9.57
N ASN A 165 0.53 9.46 10.24
CA ASN A 165 1.66 10.11 10.89
C ASN A 165 2.24 9.24 12.02
N PHE A 166 1.39 8.50 12.74
CA PHE A 166 1.83 7.54 13.74
C PHE A 166 2.67 6.42 13.13
N MET A 167 2.20 5.81 12.03
CA MET A 167 2.98 4.79 11.31
C MET A 167 4.31 5.33 10.77
N ARG A 168 4.28 6.51 10.13
CA ARG A 168 5.48 7.20 9.60
C ARG A 168 6.52 7.50 10.69
N ARG A 169 6.08 8.06 11.83
CA ARG A 169 6.97 8.29 13.00
C ARG A 169 7.54 6.99 13.54
N THR A 170 6.71 5.95 13.65
CA THR A 170 7.16 4.62 14.12
C THR A 170 8.24 4.06 13.20
N TYR A 171 8.05 4.17 11.89
CA TYR A 171 9.04 3.73 10.91
C TYR A 171 10.36 4.48 11.09
N THR A 172 10.33 5.82 11.14
CA THR A 172 11.54 6.64 11.31
C THR A 172 12.29 6.32 12.61
N GLN A 173 11.57 6.05 13.69
CA GLN A 173 12.19 5.74 14.99
C GLN A 173 12.81 4.34 15.06
N ILE A 174 12.22 3.36 14.36
CA ILE A 174 12.58 1.94 14.51
C ILE A 174 13.48 1.43 13.38
N VAL A 175 13.20 1.87 12.15
CA VAL A 175 13.81 1.33 10.95
C VAL A 175 14.96 2.19 10.47
N ASP A 176 14.66 3.45 10.15
CA ASP A 176 15.63 4.36 9.55
C ASP A 176 15.33 5.81 9.93
N ASN A 177 16.18 6.37 10.80
CA ASN A 177 16.08 7.75 11.26
C ASN A 177 16.78 8.75 10.30
N THR A 178 17.36 8.26 9.21
CA THR A 178 18.04 9.05 8.18
C THR A 178 17.14 9.38 6.99
N ILE A 179 15.97 8.73 6.87
CA ILE A 179 14.98 9.08 5.86
C ILE A 179 14.58 10.55 6.03
N LYS A 180 14.44 11.24 4.90
CA LYS A 180 13.96 12.62 4.86
C LYS A 180 12.70 12.77 5.71
N PRO A 181 12.54 13.90 6.42
CA PRO A 181 11.32 14.16 7.15
C PRO A 181 10.10 13.99 6.23
N TRP A 182 9.12 13.19 6.67
CA TRP A 182 7.86 13.01 5.95
C TRP A 182 7.09 14.32 5.70
N ASN A 183 7.49 15.40 6.39
CA ASN A 183 6.92 16.73 6.30
C ASN A 183 7.45 17.53 5.09
N ASP A 184 8.43 17.01 4.36
CA ASP A 184 8.94 17.66 3.14
C ASP A 184 7.93 17.53 1.97
N ASP A 185 7.01 16.57 2.05
CA ASP A 185 5.91 16.43 1.10
C ASP A 185 4.73 17.34 1.49
N LEU A 186 4.35 18.23 0.57
CA LEU A 186 3.22 19.15 0.75
C LEU A 186 1.86 18.44 0.65
N ILE A 187 1.83 17.22 0.12
CA ILE A 187 0.63 16.39 0.05
C ILE A 187 0.55 15.53 1.32
N PRO A 188 -0.52 15.66 2.13
CA PRO A 188 -0.69 14.83 3.31
C PRO A 188 -0.89 13.35 2.91
N PRO A 189 -0.50 12.39 3.77
CA PRO A 189 -0.65 10.96 3.48
C PRO A 189 -2.08 10.51 3.17
N THR A 190 -3.09 11.25 3.67
CA THR A 190 -4.51 11.02 3.40
C THR A 190 -4.92 11.35 1.95
N LEU A 191 -4.07 12.08 1.23
CA LEU A 191 -4.21 12.41 -0.20
C LEU A 191 -3.08 11.76 -1.04
N GLY A 192 -2.24 10.93 -0.41
CA GLY A 192 -1.16 10.19 -1.05
C GLY A 192 0.19 10.85 -0.78
N TYR A 193 0.78 11.39 -1.84
CA TYR A 193 2.12 11.96 -1.87
C TYR A 193 2.27 12.85 -3.12
N SER A 194 3.33 13.65 -3.20
CA SER A 194 3.66 14.39 -4.42
C SER A 194 4.13 13.43 -5.51
N ILE A 195 3.27 13.09 -6.47
CA ILE A 195 3.59 12.11 -7.53
C ILE A 195 4.75 12.59 -8.41
N VAL A 196 4.91 13.91 -8.53
CA VAL A 196 6.08 14.56 -9.13
C VAL A 196 6.90 15.18 -7.99
N PRO A 197 8.15 14.73 -7.74
CA PRO A 197 8.97 15.27 -6.67
C PRO A 197 9.11 16.79 -6.71
N GLY A 198 8.80 17.44 -5.58
CA GLY A 198 8.87 18.90 -5.43
C GLY A 198 7.68 19.67 -5.99
N VAL A 199 6.69 19.00 -6.58
CA VAL A 199 5.45 19.62 -7.08
C VAL A 199 4.28 19.07 -6.28
N PRO A 200 3.48 19.91 -5.60
CA PRO A 200 2.37 19.48 -4.74
C PRO A 200 1.16 19.01 -5.57
N VAL A 201 1.34 17.94 -6.32
CA VAL A 201 0.31 17.30 -7.14
C VAL A 201 0.11 15.89 -6.60
N PRO A 202 -1.08 15.58 -6.03
CA PRO A 202 -1.37 14.24 -5.57
C PRO A 202 -1.49 13.28 -6.75
N PRO A 203 -1.45 11.96 -6.51
CA PRO A 203 -1.82 10.98 -7.53
C PRO A 203 -3.28 11.19 -7.97
N PRO A 204 -3.70 10.69 -9.14
CA PRO A 204 -5.05 10.88 -9.67
C PRO A 204 -6.10 10.00 -8.97
N TYR A 205 -6.02 9.86 -7.65
CA TYR A 205 -6.93 9.05 -6.85
C TYR A 205 -7.19 9.57 -5.45
N TYR A 206 -8.27 9.08 -4.84
CA TYR A 206 -8.61 9.32 -3.45
C TYR A 206 -9.06 8.01 -2.78
N ALA A 207 -8.98 7.95 -1.45
CA ALA A 207 -9.40 6.79 -0.69
C ALA A 207 -10.91 6.85 -0.34
N LYS A 208 -11.61 5.73 -0.48
CA LYS A 208 -13.02 5.57 -0.08
C LYS A 208 -13.27 4.12 0.36
N LEU A 209 -14.38 3.87 1.05
CA LEU A 209 -14.86 2.50 1.23
C LEU A 209 -15.32 1.91 -0.10
N SER A 210 -14.76 0.76 -0.46
CA SER A 210 -15.12 -0.05 -1.61
C SER A 210 -16.19 -1.07 -1.23
N PRO A 211 -17.37 -1.06 -1.89
CA PRO A 211 -18.43 -2.03 -1.63
C PRO A 211 -17.91 -3.47 -1.72
N GLY A 212 -18.07 -4.24 -0.65
CA GLY A 212 -17.65 -5.65 -0.59
C GLY A 212 -16.14 -5.90 -0.43
N LYS A 213 -15.28 -4.88 -0.60
CA LYS A 213 -13.80 -4.99 -0.51
C LYS A 213 -13.18 -4.22 0.66
N GLY A 214 -13.95 -3.39 1.35
CA GLY A 214 -13.49 -2.65 2.53
C GLY A 214 -12.94 -1.27 2.15
N ARG A 215 -11.63 -1.04 2.26
CA ARG A 215 -10.98 0.23 1.84
C ARG A 215 -10.52 0.10 0.38
N GLY A 216 -10.55 1.18 -0.39
CA GLY A 216 -10.14 1.18 -1.79
C GLY A 216 -9.68 2.54 -2.28
N LEU A 217 -9.07 2.57 -3.47
CA LEU A 217 -8.73 3.79 -4.20
C LEU A 217 -9.67 3.99 -5.37
N PHE A 218 -10.05 5.24 -5.62
CA PHE A 218 -10.95 5.63 -6.70
C PHE A 218 -10.35 6.80 -7.48
N ALA A 219 -10.53 6.78 -8.80
CA ALA A 219 -10.01 7.83 -9.68
C ALA A 219 -10.63 9.19 -9.32
N SER A 220 -9.79 10.20 -9.11
CA SER A 220 -10.24 11.57 -8.76
C SER A 220 -10.63 12.41 -9.97
N ARG A 221 -10.38 11.88 -11.17
CA ARG A 221 -10.69 12.44 -12.49
C ARG A 221 -10.63 11.32 -13.50
N TYR A 222 -10.98 11.60 -14.75
CA TYR A 222 -10.64 10.75 -15.88
C TYR A 222 -9.11 10.53 -15.96
N ILE A 223 -8.69 9.28 -16.13
CA ILE A 223 -7.30 8.86 -16.33
C ILE A 223 -7.21 8.17 -17.68
N LYS A 224 -6.31 8.64 -18.54
CA LYS A 224 -6.15 8.08 -19.88
C LYS A 224 -5.37 6.77 -19.85
N GLU A 225 -5.66 5.84 -20.76
CA GLU A 225 -4.78 4.69 -21.02
C GLU A 225 -3.31 5.13 -21.17
N GLY A 226 -2.41 4.40 -20.50
CA GLY A 226 -0.97 4.67 -20.46
C GLY A 226 -0.54 5.81 -19.54
N GLU A 227 -1.48 6.48 -18.86
CA GLU A 227 -1.16 7.54 -17.90
C GLU A 227 -0.61 6.95 -16.59
N LEU A 228 0.35 7.64 -15.98
CA LEU A 228 0.91 7.29 -14.67
C LEU A 228 -0.14 7.46 -13.56
N VAL A 229 -0.46 6.37 -12.88
CA VAL A 229 -1.41 6.34 -11.76
C VAL A 229 -0.69 6.38 -10.42
N HIS A 230 0.39 5.62 -10.29
CA HIS A 230 1.17 5.54 -9.05
C HIS A 230 2.65 5.39 -9.37
N ASP A 231 3.49 6.15 -8.69
CA ASP A 231 4.95 6.03 -8.65
C ASP A 231 5.43 5.56 -7.27
N GLY A 232 5.62 4.26 -7.12
CA GLY A 232 6.15 3.62 -5.91
C GLY A 232 7.61 3.95 -5.63
N THR A 233 8.38 4.44 -6.62
CA THR A 233 9.77 4.90 -6.38
C THR A 233 9.85 6.17 -5.53
N VAL A 234 8.71 6.87 -5.40
CA VAL A 234 8.56 8.08 -4.56
C VAL A 234 7.79 7.77 -3.28
N SER A 235 6.71 6.99 -3.39
CA SER A 235 5.77 6.73 -2.29
C SER A 235 6.26 5.68 -1.29
N ASP A 236 6.92 4.65 -1.80
CA ASP A 236 7.09 3.41 -1.05
C ASP A 236 8.43 3.40 -0.36
N ILE A 237 8.47 2.71 0.78
CA ILE A 237 9.68 2.57 1.57
C ILE A 237 10.15 1.14 1.61
N ILE A 238 11.47 0.99 1.62
CA ILE A 238 12.14 -0.31 1.59
C ILE A 238 12.70 -0.61 2.98
N PHE A 239 12.34 -1.76 3.54
CA PHE A 239 12.95 -2.24 4.77
C PHE A 239 14.36 -2.77 4.48
N PRO A 240 15.38 -2.41 5.30
CA PRO A 240 16.74 -2.92 5.13
C PRO A 240 16.86 -4.45 5.23
N ASN A 241 15.97 -5.09 6.00
CA ASN A 241 15.87 -6.54 6.16
C ASN A 241 14.61 -6.92 6.96
N ALA A 242 14.29 -8.21 7.02
CA ALA A 242 13.17 -8.72 7.81
C ALA A 242 13.26 -8.45 9.32
N MET A 243 14.45 -8.26 9.89
CA MET A 243 14.57 -7.91 11.31
C MET A 243 13.98 -6.53 11.59
N LYS A 244 14.28 -5.56 10.73
CA LYS A 244 13.68 -4.22 10.81
C LYS A 244 12.18 -4.21 10.57
N PHE A 245 11.69 -5.03 9.63
CA PHE A 245 10.25 -5.21 9.45
C PHE A 245 9.57 -5.75 10.71
N ARG A 246 10.13 -6.81 11.33
CA ARG A 246 9.60 -7.34 12.59
C ARG A 246 9.62 -6.29 13.70
N GLU A 247 10.72 -5.58 13.90
CA GLU A 247 10.81 -4.51 14.91
C GLU A 247 9.70 -3.48 14.72
N PHE A 248 9.49 -3.04 13.47
CA PHE A 248 8.43 -2.10 13.12
C PHE A 248 7.05 -2.64 13.44
N VAL A 249 6.69 -3.83 12.96
CA VAL A 249 5.36 -4.42 13.17
C VAL A 249 5.08 -4.67 14.66
N PHE A 250 6.07 -5.17 15.41
CA PHE A 250 5.90 -5.41 16.85
C PHE A 250 5.85 -4.13 17.70
N SER A 251 6.37 -3.01 17.19
CA SER A 251 6.25 -1.70 17.84
C SER A 251 4.86 -1.07 17.67
N LEU A 252 4.05 -1.53 16.72
CA LEU A 252 2.73 -0.99 16.43
C LEU A 252 1.64 -1.61 17.34
N PRO A 253 0.56 -0.86 17.66
CA PRO A 253 -0.67 -1.44 18.18
C PRO A 253 -1.23 -2.47 17.18
N ARG A 254 -1.96 -3.47 17.70
CA ARG A 254 -2.46 -4.63 16.93
C ARG A 254 -3.06 -4.24 15.58
N ASP A 255 -3.90 -3.22 15.56
CA ASP A 255 -4.64 -2.80 14.38
C ASP A 255 -3.71 -2.29 13.27
N PHE A 256 -2.72 -1.46 13.63
CA PHE A 256 -1.68 -1.00 12.72
C PHE A 256 -0.70 -2.11 12.33
N ALA A 257 -0.36 -3.01 13.26
CA ALA A 257 0.49 -4.15 12.96
C ALA A 257 -0.12 -5.04 11.87
N CYS A 258 -1.44 -5.25 11.93
CA CYS A 258 -2.14 -6.00 10.91
C CYS A 258 -2.31 -5.24 9.59
N ASP A 259 -2.58 -3.93 9.64
CA ASP A 259 -2.60 -3.12 8.41
C ASP A 259 -1.23 -3.12 7.73
N ALA A 260 -0.13 -2.96 8.49
CA ALA A 260 1.23 -3.05 7.97
C ALA A 260 1.55 -4.44 7.38
N ALA A 261 1.07 -5.52 8.01
CA ALA A 261 1.25 -6.88 7.49
C ALA A 261 0.38 -7.16 6.25
N GLU A 262 -0.76 -6.48 6.07
CA GLU A 262 -1.60 -6.56 4.87
C GLU A 262 -1.02 -5.75 3.70
N TRP A 263 -0.38 -4.61 3.99
CA TRP A 263 0.11 -3.66 2.99
C TRP A 263 1.57 -3.84 2.59
N VAL A 264 2.29 -4.77 3.24
CA VAL A 264 3.66 -5.11 2.85
C VAL A 264 3.63 -6.07 1.66
N TRP A 265 4.51 -5.86 0.70
CA TRP A 265 4.79 -6.81 -0.37
C TRP A 265 6.30 -7.00 -0.53
N MET A 266 6.66 -7.86 -1.48
CA MET A 266 8.04 -8.06 -1.86
C MET A 266 8.22 -7.96 -3.35
N GLN A 267 9.29 -7.31 -3.80
CA GLN A 267 9.63 -7.22 -5.22
C GLN A 267 11.14 -7.15 -5.39
N PRO A 268 11.70 -7.66 -6.49
CA PRO A 268 13.02 -7.28 -6.95
C PRO A 268 12.97 -5.84 -7.49
N LEU A 269 14.02 -5.05 -7.27
CA LEU A 269 14.09 -3.66 -7.78
C LEU A 269 14.78 -3.55 -9.14
N GLU A 270 15.31 -4.67 -9.62
CA GLU A 270 15.93 -4.82 -10.93
C GLU A 270 15.79 -6.26 -11.42
N LYS A 271 15.93 -6.47 -12.73
CA LYS A 271 15.79 -7.79 -13.34
C LYS A 271 16.86 -8.76 -12.83
N GLY A 272 16.41 -9.78 -12.08
CA GLY A 272 17.29 -10.79 -11.51
C GLY A 272 17.99 -10.37 -10.21
N GLY A 273 17.63 -9.21 -9.66
CA GLY A 273 18.11 -8.76 -8.35
C GLY A 273 17.45 -9.49 -7.18
N ASP A 274 17.94 -9.18 -5.98
CA ASP A 274 17.39 -9.69 -4.74
C ASP A 274 15.99 -9.12 -4.47
N TYR A 275 15.19 -9.86 -3.69
CA TYR A 275 13.88 -9.37 -3.25
C TYR A 275 14.03 -8.42 -2.07
N HIS A 276 13.23 -7.36 -2.08
CA HIS A 276 13.13 -6.38 -1.01
C HIS A 276 11.75 -6.44 -0.36
N LEU A 277 11.64 -5.97 0.88
CA LEU A 277 10.37 -5.76 1.58
C LEU A 277 9.95 -4.30 1.44
N LEU A 278 8.76 -4.06 0.92
CA LEU A 278 8.24 -2.71 0.66
C LEU A 278 6.88 -2.51 1.31
N ILE A 279 6.58 -1.26 1.65
CA ILE A 279 5.27 -0.84 2.14
C ILE A 279 4.99 0.60 1.69
N GLY A 280 3.73 0.89 1.36
CA GLY A 280 3.22 2.26 1.26
C GLY A 280 2.72 2.75 2.63
N ILE A 281 3.29 3.82 3.18
CA ILE A 281 2.78 4.48 4.40
C ILE A 281 2.03 5.78 4.02
N ASN A 282 1.04 5.62 3.13
CA ASN A 282 0.06 6.60 2.72
C ASN A 282 -1.12 5.86 2.05
N ILE A 283 -2.12 6.58 1.52
CA ILE A 283 -3.30 5.94 0.91
C ILE A 283 -3.00 5.02 -0.30
N SER A 284 -1.82 5.10 -0.93
CA SER A 284 -1.44 4.20 -2.04
C SER A 284 -1.56 2.72 -1.67
N ALA A 285 -1.31 2.39 -0.40
CA ALA A 285 -1.46 1.04 0.15
C ALA A 285 -2.90 0.50 0.19
N LEU A 286 -3.90 1.33 -0.14
CA LEU A 286 -5.31 0.96 -0.20
C LEU A 286 -5.76 0.52 -1.60
N MET A 287 -4.83 0.39 -2.56
CA MET A 287 -5.14 -0.14 -3.90
C MET A 287 -5.56 -1.61 -3.80
N ASN A 288 -6.80 -1.93 -4.18
CA ASN A 288 -7.29 -3.30 -4.14
C ASN A 288 -6.81 -4.11 -5.35
N SER A 289 -6.85 -5.43 -5.21
CA SER A 289 -6.70 -6.31 -6.37
C SER A 289 -8.00 -6.36 -7.19
N GLY A 290 -7.85 -6.41 -8.51
CA GLY A 290 -8.89 -6.82 -9.45
C GLY A 290 -8.74 -8.30 -9.85
N GLY A 291 -9.60 -8.77 -10.76
CA GLY A 291 -9.47 -10.09 -11.38
C GLY A 291 -10.33 -11.20 -10.75
N LYS A 292 -10.32 -12.36 -11.42
CA LYS A 292 -11.21 -13.51 -11.11
C LYS A 292 -10.92 -14.18 -9.78
N ASP A 293 -9.68 -14.09 -9.31
CA ASP A 293 -9.23 -14.76 -8.09
C ASP A 293 -9.82 -14.15 -6.81
N TRP A 294 -10.48 -12.98 -6.92
CA TRP A 294 -11.09 -12.28 -5.80
C TRP A 294 -12.60 -12.45 -5.69
N HIS A 295 -13.19 -13.42 -6.39
CA HIS A 295 -14.63 -13.68 -6.39
C HIS A 295 -15.46 -12.41 -6.62
N ASP A 296 -14.91 -11.47 -7.39
CA ASP A 296 -15.68 -10.31 -7.80
C ASP A 296 -16.75 -10.84 -8.75
N GLU A 297 -17.98 -10.99 -8.23
CA GLU A 297 -19.13 -11.45 -9.02
C GLU A 297 -19.37 -10.50 -10.21
N GLU A 298 -18.90 -9.24 -10.10
CA GLU A 298 -18.93 -8.23 -11.15
C GLU A 298 -17.75 -8.38 -12.13
N GLY A 299 -16.75 -9.20 -11.81
CA GLY A 299 -15.61 -9.50 -12.68
C GLY A 299 -14.74 -8.28 -12.99
N LYS A 300 -14.65 -7.31 -12.07
CA LYS A 300 -13.91 -6.07 -12.33
C LYS A 300 -12.47 -6.37 -12.75
N THR A 301 -12.12 -5.85 -13.91
CA THR A 301 -10.82 -6.05 -14.51
C THR A 301 -9.78 -5.16 -13.85
N VAL A 302 -8.57 -5.69 -13.70
CA VAL A 302 -7.38 -4.90 -13.39
C VAL A 302 -7.30 -3.75 -14.39
N ASN A 303 -7.11 -2.53 -13.89
CA ASN A 303 -7.01 -1.33 -14.72
C ASN A 303 -5.70 -0.55 -14.48
N THR A 304 -4.85 -1.01 -13.56
CA THR A 304 -3.58 -0.36 -13.20
C THR A 304 -2.50 -1.40 -12.89
N VAL A 305 -1.41 -1.43 -13.66
CA VAL A 305 -0.29 -2.38 -13.48
C VAL A 305 1.05 -1.71 -13.74
N PRO A 306 2.16 -2.23 -13.19
CA PRO A 306 3.49 -1.82 -13.61
C PRO A 306 3.86 -2.37 -14.99
N GLU A 307 4.81 -1.73 -15.67
CA GLU A 307 5.32 -2.23 -16.97
C GLU A 307 6.05 -3.57 -16.81
N SER A 308 6.60 -3.84 -15.63
CA SER A 308 7.31 -5.07 -15.31
C SER A 308 7.24 -5.42 -13.81
N GLY A 309 7.52 -6.68 -13.46
CA GLY A 309 7.50 -7.18 -12.08
C GLY A 309 8.66 -6.69 -11.18
N TYR A 310 9.44 -5.70 -11.64
CA TYR A 310 10.51 -5.07 -10.87
C TYR A 310 10.42 -3.53 -10.88
N GLU A 311 9.35 -2.98 -11.45
CA GLU A 311 9.10 -1.55 -11.45
C GLU A 311 8.04 -1.17 -10.42
N GLY A 312 8.24 -0.02 -9.78
CA GLY A 312 7.27 0.56 -8.85
C GLY A 312 6.29 1.54 -9.50
N LYS A 313 6.41 1.81 -10.80
CA LYS A 313 5.50 2.74 -11.51
C LYS A 313 4.35 1.96 -12.12
N PHE A 314 3.13 2.38 -11.85
CA PHE A 314 1.90 1.77 -12.32
C PHE A 314 1.19 2.72 -13.27
N TYR A 315 0.72 2.16 -14.38
CA TYR A 315 0.07 2.87 -15.45
C TYR A 315 -1.33 2.31 -15.69
N ALA A 316 -2.24 3.19 -16.13
CA ALA A 316 -3.57 2.79 -16.50
C ALA A 316 -3.53 1.87 -17.74
N THR A 317 -4.14 0.69 -17.67
CA THR A 317 -4.15 -0.28 -18.79
C THR A 317 -5.28 -0.03 -19.80
N ARG A 318 -6.13 0.96 -19.51
CA ARG A 318 -7.23 1.47 -20.32
C ARG A 318 -7.62 2.84 -19.77
N ASP A 319 -8.54 3.51 -20.43
CA ASP A 319 -9.21 4.66 -19.82
C ASP A 319 -9.95 4.26 -18.54
N ILE A 320 -9.86 5.10 -17.51
CA ILE A 320 -10.50 4.93 -16.19
C ILE A 320 -11.36 6.16 -15.94
N GLU A 321 -12.66 5.93 -15.70
CA GLU A 321 -13.62 7.00 -15.47
C GLU A 321 -13.45 7.64 -14.08
N GLU A 322 -13.84 8.90 -13.94
CA GLU A 322 -13.86 9.55 -12.63
C GLU A 322 -14.78 8.79 -11.66
N GLY A 323 -14.28 8.50 -10.46
CA GLY A 323 -14.99 7.73 -9.45
C GLY A 323 -14.99 6.21 -9.69
N GLU A 324 -14.33 5.72 -10.73
CA GLU A 324 -14.07 4.29 -10.90
C GLU A 324 -13.02 3.79 -9.89
N GLU A 325 -13.15 2.56 -9.40
CA GLU A 325 -12.16 1.97 -8.50
C GLU A 325 -10.86 1.64 -9.24
N ILE A 326 -9.73 1.98 -8.64
CA ILE A 326 -8.40 1.64 -9.15
C ILE A 326 -8.01 0.27 -8.61
N LEU A 327 -7.77 -0.65 -9.55
CA LEU A 327 -7.54 -2.06 -9.28
C LEU A 327 -6.24 -2.51 -9.92
N THR A 328 -5.43 -3.21 -9.13
CA THR A 328 -4.16 -3.81 -9.59
C THR A 328 -4.19 -5.34 -9.55
N ASP A 329 -3.11 -5.98 -10.01
CA ASP A 329 -2.90 -7.41 -9.88
C ASP A 329 -1.91 -7.67 -8.74
N TYR A 330 -2.38 -8.23 -7.61
CA TYR A 330 -1.49 -8.56 -6.49
C TYR A 330 -0.48 -9.66 -6.83
N ASP A 331 -0.74 -10.47 -7.87
CA ASP A 331 0.20 -11.50 -8.32
C ASP A 331 1.27 -10.97 -9.28
N VAL A 332 1.25 -9.66 -9.60
CA VAL A 332 2.31 -9.03 -10.41
C VAL A 332 3.69 -9.16 -9.75
N TYR A 333 3.72 -9.23 -8.43
CA TYR A 333 4.93 -9.49 -7.66
C TYR A 333 4.89 -10.89 -7.05
N TYR A 334 5.88 -11.69 -7.40
CA TYR A 334 6.01 -13.04 -6.86
C TYR A 334 6.22 -13.01 -5.34
N THR A 335 5.31 -13.66 -4.60
CA THR A 335 5.38 -13.71 -3.14
C THR A 335 6.01 -15.02 -2.67
N LYS A 336 7.19 -14.91 -2.05
CA LYS A 336 7.85 -15.99 -1.30
C LYS A 336 8.64 -15.41 -0.13
N TRP A 337 7.97 -15.27 1.02
CA TRP A 337 8.48 -14.61 2.23
C TRP A 337 9.85 -15.12 2.71
N SER A 338 10.21 -16.37 2.43
CA SER A 338 11.53 -16.91 2.74
C SER A 338 12.68 -16.18 2.04
N LEU A 339 12.46 -15.60 0.84
CA LEU A 339 13.50 -14.88 0.08
C LEU A 339 13.89 -13.55 0.72
N VAL A 340 13.04 -13.01 1.59
CA VAL A 340 13.30 -11.77 2.34
C VAL A 340 13.55 -12.02 3.82
N GLY A 341 13.69 -13.28 4.23
CA GLY A 341 13.96 -13.66 5.62
C GLY A 341 12.73 -13.68 6.53
N LEU A 342 11.52 -13.82 5.95
CA LEU A 342 10.23 -13.99 6.64
C LEU A 342 9.59 -15.38 6.40
N GLY A 343 10.41 -16.37 6.05
CA GLY A 343 9.99 -17.76 5.78
C GLY A 343 9.66 -18.57 7.01
#